data_AF-A0A382TUG9-F1
#
_entry.id   AF-A0A382TUG9-F1
#
_cell.length_a   1.000
_cell.length_b   1.000
_cell.length_c   1.000
_cell.angle_alpha   90.00
_cell.angle_beta   90.00
_cell.angle_gamma   90.00
#
_symmetry.space_group_name_H-M   'P 1'
#
loop_
_entity.id
_entity.type
_entity.pdbx_description
1 polymer ?
#
loop_
_entity_poly.entity_id
_entity_poly.type
_entity_poly.pdbx_seq_one_letter_code
_entity_poly.pdbx_strand_id
1 'polypeptide(L)' 'MLMQFQNYLTFENIYLWTNFGILPFWLMMLIIPNSKFTQFFVNSIILPLILSTAYIYVVYQTILVDEPIFDIFKLYF' A
#
# COMPACT_ATOMS: atom_id res chain seq x y z
N MET A 1 19.18 14.74 3.48
CA MET A 1 18.97 13.56 2.62
C MET A 1 17.74 12.77 3.08
N LEU A 2 17.67 12.29 4.33
CA LEU A 2 16.49 11.56 4.86
C LEU A 2 15.15 12.32 4.76
N MET A 3 15.14 13.62 5.03
CA MET A 3 13.94 14.48 4.90
C MET A 3 13.33 14.47 3.49
N GLN A 4 14.13 14.25 2.43
CA GLN A 4 13.61 14.20 1.07
C GLN A 4 12.79 12.94 0.81
N PHE A 5 13.04 11.84 1.54
CA PHE A 5 12.23 10.62 1.43
C PHE A 5 10.84 10.77 2.03
N GLN A 6 10.69 11.59 3.10
CA GLN A 6 9.36 11.87 3.67
C GLN A 6 8.43 12.54 2.66
N ASN A 7 8.95 13.37 1.75
CA ASN A 7 8.15 13.99 0.69
C ASN A 7 7.57 12.97 -0.30
N TYR A 8 8.14 11.77 -0.40
CA TYR A 8 7.59 10.68 -1.21
C TYR A 8 6.60 9.80 -0.46
N LEU A 9 6.57 9.88 0.88
CA LEU A 9 5.73 9.07 1.78
C LEU A 9 4.50 9.85 2.25
N THR A 10 3.90 10.66 1.38
CA THR A 10 2.62 11.33 1.65
C THR A 10 1.46 10.33 1.59
N PHE A 11 0.32 10.66 2.20
CA PHE A 11 -0.89 9.81 2.15
C PHE A 11 -1.32 9.48 0.71
N GLU A 12 -1.30 10.50 -0.16
CA GLU A 12 -1.61 10.35 -1.58
C GLU A 12 -0.66 9.39 -2.29
N ASN A 13 0.66 9.56 -2.10
CA ASN A 13 1.64 8.70 -2.73
C ASN A 13 1.53 7.27 -2.22
N ILE A 14 1.37 7.05 -0.91
CA ILE A 14 1.22 5.71 -0.33
C ILE A 14 -0.03 5.04 -0.91
N TYR A 15 -1.13 5.77 -1.04
CA TYR A 15 -2.34 5.26 -1.68
C TYR A 15 -2.09 4.87 -3.13
N LEU A 16 -1.48 5.74 -3.94
CA LEU A 16 -1.19 5.47 -5.35
C LEU A 16 -0.27 4.27 -5.52
N TRP A 17 0.88 4.26 -4.83
CA TRP A 17 1.87 3.19 -4.91
C TRP A 17 1.32 1.85 -4.43
N THR A 18 0.50 1.86 -3.39
CA THR A 18 -0.15 0.63 -2.88
C THR A 18 -1.11 0.05 -3.92
N ASN A 19 -1.95 0.88 -4.54
CA ASN A 19 -2.84 0.44 -5.61
C ASN A 19 -2.06 -0.08 -6.83
N PHE A 20 -1.06 0.67 -7.29
CA PHE A 20 -0.20 0.23 -8.39
C PHE A 20 0.56 -1.05 -8.08
N GLY A 21 0.97 -1.26 -6.83
CA GLY A 21 1.63 -2.49 -6.39
C GLY A 21 0.69 -3.70 -6.36
N ILE A 22 -0.58 -3.52 -5.96
CA ILE A 22 -1.56 -4.61 -5.83
C ILE A 22 -2.14 -5.03 -7.18
N LEU A 23 -2.36 -4.08 -8.11
CA LEU A 23 -2.98 -4.33 -9.42
C LEU A 23 -2.33 -5.46 -10.25
N PRO A 24 -1.00 -5.56 -10.36
CA PRO A 24 -0.33 -6.67 -11.03
C PRO A 24 -0.69 -8.04 -10.45
N PHE A 25 -0.83 -8.15 -9.11
CA PHE A 25 -1.22 -9.40 -8.47
C PHE A 25 -2.66 -9.78 -8.79
N TRP A 26 -3.56 -8.80 -8.88
CA TRP A 26 -4.93 -9.02 -9.35
C TRP A 26 -4.96 -9.49 -10.80
N LEU A 27 -4.18 -8.85 -11.69
CA LEU A 27 -4.05 -9.27 -13.08
C LEU A 27 -3.47 -10.68 -13.20
N MET A 28 -2.47 -11.05 -12.38
CA MET A 28 -1.92 -12.40 -12.37
C MET A 28 -2.98 -13.45 -11.97
N MET A 29 -3.81 -13.15 -10.96
CA MET A 29 -4.92 -14.03 -10.56
C MET A 29 -5.97 -14.17 -11.67
N LEU A 30 -6.23 -13.11 -12.44
CA LEU A 30 -7.21 -13.14 -13.53
C LEU A 30 -6.68 -13.89 -14.77
N ILE A 31 -5.44 -13.66 -15.16
CA ILE A 31 -4.89 -14.16 -16.44
C ILE A 31 -4.35 -15.59 -16.30
N ILE A 32 -3.65 -15.91 -15.20
CA ILE A 32 -2.98 -17.21 -14.98
C ILE A 32 -3.13 -17.71 -13.53
N PRO A 33 -4.36 -17.97 -13.05
CA PRO A 33 -4.64 -18.32 -11.65
C PRO A 33 -3.92 -19.59 -11.16
N ASN A 34 -3.75 -20.59 -12.04
CA ASN A 34 -3.24 -21.91 -11.67
C ASN A 34 -1.72 -22.09 -11.87
N SER A 35 -1.01 -21.01 -12.24
CA SER A 35 0.44 -21.07 -12.37
C SER A 35 1.12 -21.16 -10.99
N LYS A 36 2.17 -21.99 -10.89
CA LYS A 36 3.03 -22.03 -9.69
C LYS A 36 3.62 -20.66 -9.37
N PHE A 37 3.86 -19.84 -10.39
CA PHE A 37 4.33 -18.47 -10.25
C PHE A 37 3.29 -17.60 -9.53
N THR A 38 2.05 -17.59 -9.99
CA THR A 38 0.94 -16.83 -9.37
C THR A 38 0.70 -17.27 -7.92
N GLN A 39 0.66 -18.58 -7.67
CA GLN A 39 0.47 -19.13 -6.33
C GLN A 39 1.60 -18.73 -5.37
N PHE A 40 2.85 -18.70 -5.84
CA PHE A 40 3.99 -18.29 -5.01
C PHE A 40 3.85 -16.85 -4.54
N PHE A 41 3.54 -15.92 -5.45
CA PHE A 41 3.42 -14.49 -5.10
C PHE A 41 2.19 -14.20 -4.24
N VAL A 42 1.05 -14.79 -4.58
CA VAL A 42 -0.22 -14.54 -3.88
C VAL A 42 -0.23 -15.17 -2.48
N ASN A 43 0.35 -16.37 -2.30
CA ASN A 43 0.43 -17.02 -0.99
C ASN A 43 1.61 -16.53 -0.12
N SER A 44 2.43 -15.61 -0.63
CA SER A 44 3.58 -15.10 0.11
C SER A 44 3.15 -14.13 1.22
N ILE A 45 3.73 -14.30 2.41
CA ILE A 45 3.55 -13.37 3.54
C ILE A 45 4.18 -11.99 3.31
N ILE A 46 5.04 -11.87 2.30
CA ILE A 46 5.77 -10.63 1.99
C ILE A 46 4.79 -9.51 1.62
N LEU A 47 3.76 -9.80 0.82
CA LEU A 47 2.76 -8.83 0.40
C LEU A 47 2.00 -8.25 1.61
N PRO A 48 1.37 -9.08 2.47
CA PRO A 48 0.75 -8.59 3.70
C PRO A 48 1.70 -7.82 4.62
N LEU A 49 2.97 -8.23 4.73
CA LEU A 49 3.95 -7.53 5.57
C LEU A 49 4.29 -6.12 5.05
N ILE A 50 4.52 -5.98 3.74
CA ILE A 50 4.81 -4.68 3.13
C ILE A 50 3.60 -3.76 3.28
N LEU A 51 2.40 -4.26 2.99
CA LEU A 51 1.16 -3.49 3.12
C LEU A 51 0.91 -3.09 4.58
N SER A 52 1.08 -4.02 5.52
CA SER A 52 0.93 -3.74 6.96
C SER A 52 1.89 -2.63 7.41
N THR A 53 3.13 -2.66 6.96
CA THR A 53 4.12 -1.61 7.28
C THR A 53 3.69 -0.24 6.75
N ALA A 54 3.16 -0.19 5.52
CA ALA A 54 2.62 1.04 4.94
C ALA A 54 1.42 1.57 5.73
N TYR A 55 0.48 0.70 6.14
CA TYR A 55 -0.67 1.10 6.95
C TYR A 55 -0.29 1.56 8.36
N ILE A 56 0.67 0.89 9.00
CA ILE A 56 1.21 1.33 10.30
C ILE A 56 1.79 2.74 10.17
N TYR A 57 2.53 3.01 9.10
CA TYR A 57 3.08 4.34 8.84
C TYR A 57 2.00 5.39 8.62
N VAL A 58 0.95 5.07 7.85
CA VAL A 58 -0.21 5.96 7.66
C VAL A 58 -0.85 6.30 9.00
N VAL A 59 -1.16 5.31 9.84
CA VAL A 59 -1.74 5.53 11.17
C VAL A 59 -0.83 6.40 12.03
N TYR A 60 0.48 6.15 12.01
CA TYR A 60 1.45 6.96 12.72
C TYR A 60 1.44 8.43 12.27
N GLN A 61 1.41 8.69 10.96
CA GLN A 61 1.32 10.06 10.42
C GLN A 61 0.00 10.75 10.82
N THR A 62 -1.12 10.03 10.82
CA THR A 62 -2.41 10.58 11.25
C THR A 62 -2.39 11.05 12.69
N ILE A 63 -1.81 10.25 13.59
CA ILE A 63 -1.68 10.61 15.00
C ILE A 63 -0.79 11.86 15.18
N LEU A 64 0.24 12.02 14.35
CA LEU A 64 1.13 13.19 14.41
C LEU A 64 0.49 14.48 13.91
N VAL A 65 -0.36 14.40 12.89
CA VAL A 65 -1.01 15.56 12.26
C VAL A 65 -2.33 15.93 12.97
N ASP A 66 -2.80 15.07 13.89
CA ASP A 66 -4.09 15.19 14.61
C ASP A 66 -5.30 15.31 13.67
N GLU A 67 -5.16 14.73 12.48
CA GLU A 67 -6.23 14.64 11.48
C GLU A 67 -7.20 13.51 11.86
N PRO A 68 -8.51 13.69 11.65
CA PRO A 68 -9.46 12.60 11.81
C PRO A 68 -9.11 11.42 10.87
N ILE A 69 -9.06 10.20 11.41
CA ILE A 69 -8.76 8.98 10.62
C ILE A 69 -9.66 8.84 9.38
N PHE A 70 -10.91 9.33 9.48
CA PHE A 70 -11.86 9.27 8.37
C PHE A 70 -11.54 10.24 7.23
N ASP A 71 -10.80 11.31 7.48
CA ASP A 71 -10.42 12.29 6.46
C ASP A 71 -9.32 11.77 5.53
N ILE A 72 -8.51 10.80 5.99
CA ILE A 72 -7.54 10.09 5.15
C ILE A 72 -8.23 9.37 3.97
N PHE A 73 -9.48 8.90 4.14
CA PHE A 73 -10.21 8.20 3.09
C PHE A 73 -10.83 9.16 2.05
N LYS A 74 -10.81 10.46 2.31
CA LYS A 74 -11.34 11.51 1.42
C LYS A 74 -10.32 12.00 0.39
N LEU A 75 -9.20 11.30 0.22
CA LEU A 75 -8.12 11.67 -0.72
C LEU A 75 -8.60 12.01 -2.15
N TYR A 76 -9.77 11.52 -2.57
CA TYR A 76 -10.36 11.80 -3.89
C TYR A 76 -11.84 12.22 -3.84
N PHE A 77 -12.42 12.50 -2.67
CA PHE A 77 -13.86 12.75 -2.50
C PHE A 77 -14.18 13.88 -1.53
#